data_AF-U1N5V9-F1
#
_entry.id   AF-U1N5V9-F1
#
_cell.length_a   1.000
_cell.length_b   1.000
_cell.length_c   1.000
_cell.angle_alpha   90.00
_cell.angle_beta   90.00
_cell.angle_gamma   90.00
#
_symmetry.space_group_name_H-M   'P 1'
#
loop_
_entity.id
_entity.type
_entity.pdbx_description
1 polymer ?
#
loop_
_entity_poly.entity_id
_entity_poly.type
_entity_poly.pdbx_seq_one_letter_code
_entity_poly.pdbx_strand_id
1 'polypeptide(L)'
;LRVGDSIQATVTHTGAGKARIDTSPWSNIESAIIKVGSNTSIAPGTKIYDTVTDISEEAAILTQKRGAYKRQHLPGDSLRMQTVEQVSSSVCQAALDQFRNLNTVYTVGVSVGADVTATLAKIRDGTAFALPVTIHDQGLVAGRSIQLSTTGGSTRATIADESTLSVLDQHGGTKFQVELTEPAWTTGPATAEITVADTDPPKATVVEYPTELPRSGDRLTTNVTKGEDHTKIRLNRADAEFTVALSHNTPANGKATIDLLDRADGFYKGKIVEYVAPPIQVGQTHEGRVYAPRNKAKIEFSGRHVTVIISDDIPTTGEGSVKITEISDNIYGQLVGDIDPTTDDKERKSGVDMTDVSKF
;
A
#
# COMPACT_ATOMS: atom_id res chain seq x y z
N LEU A 1 21.76 -36.08 -36.88
CA LEU A 1 20.35 -35.91 -37.29
C LEU A 1 19.82 -37.22 -37.87
N ARG A 2 18.61 -37.66 -37.47
CA ARG A 2 17.94 -38.87 -37.97
C ARG A 2 16.53 -38.57 -38.46
N VAL A 3 15.99 -39.40 -39.36
CA VAL A 3 14.59 -39.32 -39.81
C VAL A 3 13.67 -39.55 -38.62
N GLY A 4 12.65 -38.68 -38.49
CA GLY A 4 11.70 -38.66 -37.37
C GLY A 4 12.05 -37.69 -36.25
N ASP A 5 13.28 -37.15 -36.20
CA ASP A 5 13.68 -36.19 -35.18
C ASP A 5 12.85 -34.90 -35.27
N SER A 6 12.40 -34.38 -34.12
CA SER A 6 11.83 -33.03 -34.01
C SER A 6 12.93 -32.05 -33.61
N ILE A 7 13.14 -31.03 -34.43
CA ILE A 7 14.28 -30.12 -34.30
C ILE A 7 13.84 -28.66 -34.34
N GLN A 8 14.64 -27.80 -33.72
CA GLN A 8 14.58 -26.35 -33.91
C GLN A 8 15.72 -25.94 -34.84
N ALA A 9 15.41 -25.27 -35.95
CA ALA A 9 16.40 -24.85 -36.93
C ALA A 9 16.25 -23.35 -37.24
N THR A 10 17.36 -22.70 -37.61
CA THR A 10 17.37 -21.28 -38.02
C THR A 10 17.43 -21.19 -39.53
N VAL A 11 16.54 -20.42 -40.13
CA VAL A 11 16.49 -20.22 -41.58
C VAL A 11 17.63 -19.32 -42.01
N THR A 12 18.45 -19.76 -42.97
CA THR A 12 19.59 -18.99 -43.49
C THR A 12 19.28 -18.33 -44.82
N HIS A 13 18.41 -18.94 -45.63
CA HIS A 13 18.06 -18.42 -46.94
C HIS A 13 16.66 -18.84 -47.38
N THR A 14 15.96 -18.01 -48.15
CA THR A 14 14.60 -18.25 -48.62
C THR A 14 14.53 -18.10 -50.14
N GLY A 15 13.97 -19.10 -50.83
CA GLY A 15 13.73 -19.10 -52.28
C GLY A 15 12.30 -19.52 -52.62
N ALA A 16 11.96 -19.60 -53.91
CA ALA A 16 10.62 -19.91 -54.39
C ALA A 16 10.09 -21.26 -53.84
N GLY A 17 9.31 -21.20 -52.75
CA GLY A 17 8.69 -22.35 -52.08
C GLY A 17 9.61 -23.21 -51.20
N LYS A 18 10.86 -22.80 -50.98
CA LYS A 18 11.85 -23.56 -50.19
C LYS A 18 12.66 -22.63 -49.29
N ALA A 19 12.96 -23.09 -48.08
CA ALA A 19 13.88 -22.40 -47.17
C ALA A 19 15.09 -23.31 -46.87
N ARG A 20 16.30 -22.74 -46.87
CA ARG A 20 17.50 -23.38 -46.35
C ARG A 20 17.67 -23.02 -44.88
N ILE A 21 18.23 -23.94 -44.12
CA ILE A 21 18.50 -23.75 -42.70
C ILE A 21 19.98 -23.94 -42.37
N ASP A 22 20.35 -23.42 -41.21
CA ASP A 22 21.66 -23.60 -40.61
C ASP A 22 21.85 -25.06 -40.18
N THR A 23 22.80 -25.73 -40.84
CA THR A 23 23.20 -27.11 -40.59
C THR A 23 24.45 -27.22 -39.72
N SER A 24 25.08 -26.09 -39.33
CA SER A 24 26.27 -26.09 -38.48
C SER A 24 26.16 -26.89 -37.17
N PRO A 25 24.95 -27.09 -36.57
CA PRO A 25 24.81 -27.96 -35.39
C PRO A 25 24.86 -29.46 -35.69
N TRP A 26 24.88 -29.90 -36.96
CA TRP A 26 24.76 -31.32 -37.34
C TRP A 26 25.98 -31.80 -38.10
N SER A 27 26.71 -32.74 -37.51
CA SER A 27 27.95 -33.29 -38.10
C SER A 27 27.74 -34.21 -39.29
N ASN A 28 26.51 -34.63 -39.57
CA ASN A 28 26.19 -35.62 -40.61
C ASN A 28 25.31 -35.07 -41.75
N ILE A 29 25.10 -33.75 -41.80
CA ILE A 29 24.24 -33.08 -42.78
C ILE A 29 24.93 -31.80 -43.22
N GLU A 30 25.26 -31.70 -44.50
CA GLU A 30 25.84 -30.48 -45.08
C GLU A 30 24.76 -29.48 -45.48
N SER A 31 23.59 -29.97 -45.93
CA SER A 31 22.49 -29.10 -46.38
C SER A 31 21.12 -29.58 -45.89
N ALA A 32 20.23 -28.64 -45.60
CA ALA A 32 18.88 -28.99 -45.22
C ALA A 32 17.86 -27.97 -45.76
N ILE A 33 16.74 -28.50 -46.25
CA ILE A 33 15.71 -27.73 -46.93
C ILE A 33 14.35 -28.03 -46.32
N ILE A 34 13.55 -26.98 -46.14
CA ILE A 34 12.15 -27.07 -45.76
C ILE A 34 11.27 -26.73 -46.94
N LYS A 35 10.25 -27.55 -47.17
CA LYS A 35 9.16 -27.21 -48.08
C LYS A 35 8.23 -26.23 -47.36
N VAL A 36 8.18 -25.00 -47.84
CA VAL A 36 7.37 -23.94 -47.24
C VAL A 36 5.94 -24.05 -47.79
N GLY A 37 4.96 -24.20 -46.90
CA GLY A 37 3.55 -24.18 -47.30
C GLY A 37 3.15 -22.82 -47.86
N SER A 38 2.13 -22.78 -48.74
CA SER A 38 1.67 -21.56 -49.42
C SER A 38 1.21 -20.42 -48.50
N ASN A 39 1.05 -20.69 -47.20
CA ASN A 39 0.53 -19.75 -46.20
C ASN A 39 1.57 -19.43 -45.10
N THR A 40 2.83 -19.81 -45.27
CA THR A 40 3.88 -19.56 -44.28
C THR A 40 4.89 -18.56 -44.84
N SER A 41 4.93 -17.34 -44.28
CA SER A 41 6.03 -16.40 -44.55
C SER A 41 7.22 -16.76 -43.67
N ILE A 42 8.36 -17.03 -44.28
CA ILE A 42 9.60 -17.33 -43.58
C ILE A 42 10.65 -16.32 -44.06
N ALA A 43 11.42 -15.75 -43.13
CA ALA A 43 12.54 -14.87 -43.43
C ALA A 43 13.86 -15.47 -42.89
N PRO A 44 15.03 -15.14 -43.47
CA PRO A 44 16.32 -15.44 -42.87
C PRO A 44 16.40 -14.97 -41.40
N GLY A 45 17.00 -15.77 -40.52
CA GLY A 45 17.07 -15.57 -39.08
C GLY A 45 15.88 -16.15 -38.30
N THR A 46 14.81 -16.60 -38.96
CA THR A 46 13.65 -17.17 -38.28
C THR A 46 13.97 -18.55 -37.69
N LYS A 47 13.64 -18.78 -36.42
CA LYS A 47 13.67 -20.11 -35.81
C LYS A 47 12.37 -20.87 -36.09
N ILE A 48 12.48 -22.10 -36.54
CA ILE A 48 11.35 -22.96 -36.93
C ILE A 48 11.48 -24.34 -36.30
N TYR A 49 10.33 -24.98 -36.09
CA TYR A 49 10.23 -26.32 -35.50
C TYR A 49 9.74 -27.31 -36.54
N ASP A 50 10.62 -28.22 -36.91
CA ASP A 50 10.40 -29.13 -38.02
C ASP A 50 10.61 -30.58 -37.61
N THR A 51 10.05 -31.47 -38.41
CA THR A 51 10.34 -32.91 -38.33
C THR A 51 11.18 -33.31 -39.52
N VAL A 52 12.26 -34.04 -39.26
CA VAL A 52 13.13 -34.60 -40.31
C VAL A 52 12.35 -35.71 -41.02
N THR A 53 11.96 -35.46 -42.26
CA THR A 53 11.14 -36.40 -43.03
C THR A 53 11.95 -37.30 -43.94
N ASP A 54 13.13 -36.87 -44.35
CA ASP A 54 14.03 -37.66 -45.18
C ASP A 54 15.48 -37.22 -44.98
N ILE A 55 16.41 -38.15 -45.15
CA ILE A 55 17.85 -37.91 -45.19
C ILE A 55 18.43 -38.73 -46.34
N SER A 56 18.99 -38.06 -47.34
CA SER A 56 19.67 -38.69 -48.47
C SER A 56 21.11 -38.19 -48.52
N GLU A 57 22.08 -39.10 -48.42
CA GLU A 57 23.51 -38.78 -48.35
C GLU A 57 23.80 -37.77 -47.23
N GLU A 58 24.05 -36.51 -47.57
CA GLU A 58 24.37 -35.41 -46.65
C GLU A 58 23.30 -34.30 -46.66
N ALA A 59 22.12 -34.58 -47.23
CA ALA A 59 21.01 -33.64 -47.33
C ALA A 59 19.80 -34.10 -46.51
N ALA A 60 19.21 -33.20 -45.73
CA ALA A 60 17.96 -33.45 -45.00
C ALA A 60 16.77 -32.70 -45.63
N ILE A 61 15.64 -33.39 -45.78
CA ILE A 61 14.34 -32.79 -46.11
C ILE A 61 13.53 -32.71 -44.84
N LEU A 62 13.14 -31.49 -44.49
CA LEU A 62 12.34 -31.22 -43.32
C LEU A 62 10.91 -30.87 -43.73
N THR A 63 9.96 -31.37 -42.96
CA THR A 63 8.56 -30.97 -43.07
C THR A 63 8.16 -30.23 -41.81
N GLN A 64 7.55 -29.08 -42.01
CA GLN A 64 7.08 -28.25 -40.92
C GLN A 64 6.08 -29.01 -40.05
N LYS A 65 6.31 -29.03 -38.74
CA LYS A 65 5.38 -29.66 -37.80
C LYS A 65 4.08 -28.86 -37.78
N ARG A 66 2.98 -29.44 -38.28
CA ARG A 66 1.64 -28.82 -38.25
C ARG A 66 1.28 -28.44 -36.82
N GLY A 67 0.85 -27.19 -36.61
CA GLY A 67 0.52 -26.64 -35.29
C GLY A 67 1.69 -26.05 -34.50
N ALA A 68 2.94 -26.18 -34.96
CA ALA A 68 4.10 -25.59 -34.29
C ALA A 68 4.36 -24.11 -34.69
N TYR A 69 3.71 -23.64 -35.75
CA TYR A 69 3.74 -22.25 -36.19
C TYR A 69 2.50 -21.53 -35.65
N LYS A 70 2.64 -20.71 -34.59
CA LYS A 70 1.69 -19.60 -34.40
C LYS A 70 2.27 -18.42 -35.17
N ARG A 71 1.57 -18.01 -36.23
CA ARG A 71 1.97 -16.93 -37.14
C ARG A 71 2.25 -15.64 -36.38
N GLN A 72 3.14 -14.82 -36.93
CA GLN A 72 3.34 -13.43 -36.49
C GLN A 72 2.01 -12.66 -36.58
N HIS A 73 1.81 -11.70 -35.67
CA HIS A 73 0.69 -10.78 -35.75
C HIS A 73 0.83 -9.87 -36.97
N LEU A 74 -0.26 -9.71 -37.70
CA LEU A 74 -0.39 -8.85 -38.87
C LEU A 74 -1.43 -7.75 -38.62
N PRO A 75 -1.35 -6.60 -39.31
CA PRO A 75 -2.47 -5.67 -39.37
C PRO A 75 -3.76 -6.40 -39.79
N GLY A 76 -4.86 -6.14 -39.08
CA GLY A 76 -6.14 -6.82 -39.22
C GLY A 76 -6.37 -7.97 -38.23
N ASP A 77 -5.33 -8.49 -37.57
CA ASP A 77 -5.51 -9.47 -36.51
C ASP A 77 -6.27 -8.86 -35.33
N SER A 78 -7.19 -9.63 -34.74
CA SER A 78 -7.94 -9.23 -33.55
C SER A 78 -7.41 -9.96 -32.33
N LEU A 79 -7.21 -9.19 -31.25
CA LEU A 79 -6.54 -9.65 -30.04
C LEU A 79 -7.34 -9.19 -28.83
N ARG A 80 -7.60 -10.11 -27.89
CA ARG A 80 -8.07 -9.73 -26.55
C ARG A 80 -6.87 -9.31 -25.74
N MET A 81 -6.97 -8.15 -25.11
CA MET A 81 -5.86 -7.50 -24.41
C MET A 81 -6.40 -6.68 -23.26
N GLN A 82 -5.55 -6.46 -22.26
CA GLN A 82 -5.85 -5.55 -21.18
C GLN A 82 -4.91 -4.35 -21.21
N THR A 83 -5.44 -3.16 -20.96
CA THR A 83 -4.64 -1.94 -20.83
C THR A 83 -4.03 -1.80 -19.44
N VAL A 84 -2.77 -1.39 -19.39
CA VAL A 84 -1.97 -1.36 -18.17
C VAL A 84 -1.43 0.02 -17.81
N GLU A 85 -1.24 0.89 -18.79
CA GLU A 85 -0.62 2.21 -18.58
C GLU A 85 -1.22 3.22 -19.55
N GLN A 86 -1.54 4.42 -19.06
CA GLN A 86 -1.97 5.53 -19.90
C GLN A 86 -0.75 6.30 -20.38
N VAL A 87 -0.54 6.35 -21.69
CA VAL A 87 0.61 7.04 -22.31
C VAL A 87 0.22 8.43 -22.81
N SER A 88 -1.07 8.63 -23.10
CA SER A 88 -1.66 9.95 -23.36
C SER A 88 -3.16 9.90 -23.06
N SER A 89 -3.84 11.05 -23.10
CA SER A 89 -5.27 11.18 -22.78
C SER A 89 -6.19 10.19 -23.51
N SER A 90 -5.80 9.70 -24.69
CA SER A 90 -6.61 8.75 -25.47
C SER A 90 -5.88 7.46 -25.82
N VAL A 91 -4.69 7.20 -25.27
CA VAL A 91 -3.88 6.04 -25.65
C VAL A 91 -3.36 5.32 -24.42
N CYS A 92 -3.69 4.04 -24.32
CA CYS A 92 -3.17 3.15 -23.28
C CYS A 92 -2.30 2.06 -23.89
N GLN A 93 -1.22 1.69 -23.20
CA GLN A 93 -0.42 0.52 -23.50
C GLN A 93 -1.13 -0.75 -22.97
N ALA A 94 -1.07 -1.84 -23.72
CA ALA A 94 -1.65 -3.12 -23.34
C ALA A 94 -0.59 -4.14 -22.87
N ALA A 95 -1.00 -5.04 -21.96
CA ALA A 95 -0.20 -6.16 -21.46
C ALA A 95 0.18 -7.10 -22.60
N LEU A 96 1.44 -7.52 -22.68
CA LEU A 96 1.99 -8.23 -23.84
C LEU A 96 1.90 -9.76 -23.75
N ASP A 97 1.22 -10.31 -22.75
CA ASP A 97 1.37 -11.70 -22.31
C ASP A 97 1.11 -12.76 -23.41
N GLN A 98 0.55 -12.38 -24.56
CA GLN A 98 0.32 -13.26 -25.70
C GLN A 98 0.73 -12.69 -27.07
N PHE A 99 1.42 -11.55 -27.12
CA PHE A 99 1.66 -10.82 -28.37
C PHE A 99 3.01 -11.15 -29.00
N ARG A 100 2.97 -11.99 -30.04
CA ARG A 100 4.16 -12.37 -30.81
C ARG A 100 4.63 -11.22 -31.68
N ASN A 101 5.95 -11.09 -31.89
CA ASN A 101 6.61 -10.03 -32.67
C ASN A 101 6.22 -8.59 -32.32
N LEU A 102 5.54 -8.39 -31.18
CA LEU A 102 5.15 -7.10 -30.66
C LEU A 102 5.90 -6.87 -29.35
N ASN A 103 6.65 -5.78 -29.30
CA ASN A 103 7.32 -5.27 -28.12
C ASN A 103 6.40 -4.35 -27.33
N THR A 104 5.40 -3.74 -28.00
CA THR A 104 4.45 -2.82 -27.38
C THR A 104 3.17 -2.79 -28.20
N VAL A 105 2.01 -2.75 -27.54
CA VAL A 105 0.71 -2.56 -28.17
C VAL A 105 0.04 -1.37 -27.52
N TYR A 106 -0.38 -0.39 -28.33
CA TYR A 106 -1.14 0.77 -27.90
C TYR A 106 -2.59 0.63 -28.38
N THR A 107 -3.54 0.79 -27.48
CA THR A 107 -4.96 0.85 -27.80
C THR A 107 -5.47 2.27 -27.60
N VAL A 108 -6.23 2.74 -28.58
CA VAL A 108 -6.77 4.10 -28.59
C VAL A 108 -8.22 4.08 -28.07
N GLY A 109 -8.58 5.07 -27.26
CA GLY A 109 -9.97 5.31 -26.82
C GLY A 109 -10.48 4.36 -25.75
N VAL A 110 -9.59 3.86 -24.89
CA VAL A 110 -9.90 2.97 -23.78
C VAL A 110 -9.18 3.44 -22.52
N SER A 111 -9.76 3.20 -21.35
CA SER A 111 -9.18 3.57 -20.06
C SER A 111 -8.18 2.51 -19.56
N VAL A 112 -7.40 2.84 -18.54
CA VAL A 112 -6.48 1.90 -17.86
C VAL A 112 -7.28 0.78 -17.18
N GLY A 113 -6.78 -0.45 -17.25
CA GLY A 113 -7.43 -1.64 -16.68
C GLY A 113 -8.54 -2.24 -17.55
N ALA A 114 -8.89 -1.59 -18.68
CA ALA A 114 -9.92 -2.07 -19.59
C ALA A 114 -9.54 -3.41 -20.24
N ASP A 115 -10.48 -4.35 -20.30
CA ASP A 115 -10.37 -5.60 -21.04
C ASP A 115 -11.10 -5.45 -22.37
N VAL A 116 -10.35 -5.51 -23.47
CA VAL A 116 -10.86 -5.18 -24.79
C VAL A 116 -10.41 -6.21 -25.82
N THR A 117 -11.27 -6.48 -26.79
CA THR A 117 -10.85 -7.09 -28.06
C THR A 117 -10.63 -5.97 -29.07
N ALA A 118 -9.40 -5.84 -29.55
CA ALA A 118 -8.99 -4.78 -30.47
C ALA A 118 -8.35 -5.37 -31.74
N THR A 119 -8.56 -4.70 -32.87
CA THR A 119 -7.94 -5.05 -34.15
C THR A 119 -6.67 -4.24 -34.35
N LEU A 120 -5.56 -4.91 -34.70
CA LEU A 120 -4.31 -4.25 -35.01
C LEU A 120 -4.44 -3.43 -36.30
N ALA A 121 -4.39 -2.12 -36.21
CA ALA A 121 -4.47 -1.23 -37.36
C ALA A 121 -3.12 -1.10 -38.07
N LYS A 122 -2.02 -1.08 -37.31
CA LYS A 122 -0.67 -0.87 -37.85
C LYS A 122 0.37 -1.53 -36.95
N ILE A 123 1.40 -2.10 -37.57
CA ILE A 123 2.59 -2.63 -36.87
C ILE A 123 3.83 -1.99 -37.50
N ARG A 124 4.73 -1.47 -36.68
CA ARG A 124 6.02 -0.91 -37.11
C ARG A 124 7.08 -1.18 -36.04
N ASP A 125 8.18 -1.82 -36.42
CA ASP A 125 9.33 -2.07 -35.55
C ASP A 125 8.95 -2.73 -34.21
N GLY A 126 7.99 -3.68 -34.27
CA GLY A 126 7.44 -4.37 -33.10
C GLY A 126 6.46 -3.54 -32.26
N THR A 127 6.15 -2.30 -32.62
CA THR A 127 5.08 -1.52 -31.98
C THR A 127 3.79 -1.66 -32.79
N ALA A 128 2.68 -1.99 -32.14
CA ALA A 128 1.36 -2.00 -32.77
C ALA A 128 0.43 -0.92 -32.23
N PHE A 129 -0.42 -0.40 -33.11
CA PHE A 129 -1.58 0.40 -32.75
C PHE A 129 -2.84 -0.42 -33.01
N ALA A 130 -3.68 -0.55 -32.00
CA ALA A 130 -4.91 -1.32 -32.04
C ALA A 130 -6.14 -0.41 -31.84
N LEU A 131 -7.22 -0.75 -32.53
CA LEU A 131 -8.51 -0.09 -32.42
C LEU A 131 -9.49 -1.03 -31.72
N PRO A 132 -10.14 -0.59 -30.62
CA PRO A 132 -11.08 -1.44 -29.89
C PRO A 132 -12.29 -1.79 -30.78
N VAL A 133 -12.67 -3.07 -30.78
CA VAL A 133 -13.85 -3.62 -31.45
C VAL A 133 -14.92 -3.98 -30.43
N THR A 134 -14.53 -4.55 -29.31
CA THR A 134 -15.42 -4.91 -28.20
C THR A 134 -14.76 -4.57 -26.90
N ILE A 135 -15.47 -3.86 -26.03
CA ILE A 135 -15.03 -3.54 -24.67
C ILE A 135 -15.77 -4.49 -23.73
N HIS A 136 -15.05 -5.44 -23.13
CA HIS A 136 -15.59 -6.40 -22.17
C HIS A 136 -15.66 -5.80 -20.77
N ASP A 137 -14.65 -4.99 -20.42
CA ASP A 137 -14.62 -4.15 -19.23
C ASP A 137 -14.06 -2.77 -19.62
N GLN A 138 -14.71 -1.69 -19.19
CA GLN A 138 -14.25 -0.31 -19.42
C GLN A 138 -13.03 0.09 -18.57
N GLY A 139 -12.64 -0.71 -17.57
CA GLY A 139 -11.52 -0.39 -16.68
C GLY A 139 -11.85 0.72 -15.70
N LEU A 140 -10.86 1.55 -15.35
CA LEU A 140 -11.04 2.70 -14.47
C LEU A 140 -11.75 3.82 -15.22
N VAL A 141 -13.03 4.02 -14.92
CA VAL A 141 -13.87 5.10 -15.45
C VAL A 141 -14.53 5.86 -14.31
N ALA A 142 -14.84 7.14 -14.53
CA ALA A 142 -15.59 7.92 -13.57
C ALA A 142 -16.93 7.24 -13.22
N GLY A 143 -17.28 7.21 -11.94
CA GLY A 143 -18.45 6.51 -11.41
C GLY A 143 -18.21 5.04 -11.04
N ARG A 144 -17.03 4.48 -11.34
CA ARG A 144 -16.71 3.09 -10.96
C ARG A 144 -16.39 2.99 -9.48
N SER A 145 -17.07 2.07 -8.80
CA SER A 145 -16.72 1.65 -7.44
C SER A 145 -15.55 0.67 -7.46
N ILE A 146 -14.57 0.91 -6.58
CA ILE A 146 -13.34 0.14 -6.43
C ILE A 146 -13.02 -0.08 -4.96
N GLN A 147 -12.38 -1.20 -4.63
CA GLN A 147 -11.83 -1.41 -3.29
C GLN A 147 -10.40 -0.88 -3.22
N LEU A 148 -10.09 -0.24 -2.10
CA LEU A 148 -8.81 0.37 -1.80
C LEU A 148 -8.25 -0.16 -0.48
N SER A 149 -6.92 -0.13 -0.39
CA SER A 149 -6.16 -0.12 0.85
C SER A 149 -5.67 1.30 1.08
N THR A 150 -6.06 1.85 2.23
CA THR A 150 -5.85 3.26 2.61
C THR A 150 -4.87 3.36 3.77
N THR A 151 -4.29 4.55 3.94
CA THR A 151 -3.52 4.95 5.12
C THR A 151 -4.17 6.18 5.73
N GLY A 152 -4.49 6.16 7.02
CA GLY A 152 -5.14 7.28 7.71
C GLY A 152 -4.32 8.57 7.58
N GLY A 153 -4.98 9.68 7.24
CA GLY A 153 -4.37 10.99 6.98
C GLY A 153 -3.70 11.12 5.60
N SER A 154 -3.71 10.08 4.76
CA SER A 154 -3.12 10.10 3.43
C SER A 154 -4.16 10.34 2.34
N THR A 155 -3.83 11.18 1.35
CA THR A 155 -4.57 11.26 0.08
C THR A 155 -4.14 10.20 -0.92
N ARG A 156 -3.09 9.42 -0.65
CA ARG A 156 -2.70 8.30 -1.52
C ARG A 156 -3.26 7.00 -0.98
N ALA A 157 -3.90 6.24 -1.87
CA ALA A 157 -4.41 4.91 -1.60
C ALA A 157 -4.00 3.94 -2.71
N THR A 158 -4.05 2.65 -2.40
CA THR A 158 -3.71 1.57 -3.32
C THR A 158 -4.97 0.78 -3.67
N ILE A 159 -5.18 0.42 -4.92
CA ILE A 159 -6.30 -0.46 -5.31
C ILE A 159 -6.05 -1.86 -4.72
N ALA A 160 -7.04 -2.39 -3.99
CA ALA A 160 -6.93 -3.63 -3.22
C ALA A 160 -7.53 -4.87 -3.90
N ASP A 161 -8.47 -4.72 -4.82
CA ASP A 161 -9.21 -5.86 -5.38
C ASP A 161 -8.62 -6.40 -6.68
N GLU A 162 -8.15 -7.65 -6.63
CA GLU A 162 -7.72 -8.48 -7.75
C GLU A 162 -8.83 -8.70 -8.80
N SER A 163 -10.13 -8.64 -8.44
CA SER A 163 -11.23 -8.80 -9.41
C SER A 163 -11.53 -7.52 -10.19
N THR A 164 -11.17 -6.35 -9.65
CA THR A 164 -11.09 -5.08 -10.40
C THR A 164 -9.80 -5.03 -11.24
N LEU A 165 -8.79 -5.81 -10.84
CA LEU A 165 -7.49 -5.97 -11.48
C LEU A 165 -7.35 -7.31 -12.23
N SER A 166 -8.44 -7.99 -12.63
CA SER A 166 -8.45 -9.44 -12.94
C SER A 166 -7.61 -9.91 -14.14
N VAL A 167 -6.80 -9.04 -14.74
CA VAL A 167 -5.84 -9.41 -15.79
C VAL A 167 -4.43 -8.76 -15.56
N LEU A 168 -4.20 -8.01 -14.47
CA LEU A 168 -2.96 -7.24 -14.22
C LEU A 168 -1.88 -7.98 -13.40
N ASP A 169 -2.21 -9.13 -12.81
CA ASP A 169 -1.32 -9.78 -11.82
C ASP A 169 -0.20 -10.65 -12.42
N GLN A 170 -0.09 -10.74 -13.74
CA GLN A 170 0.97 -11.52 -14.40
C GLN A 170 2.25 -10.72 -14.71
N HIS A 171 2.31 -9.43 -14.41
CA HIS A 171 3.42 -8.56 -14.82
C HIS A 171 4.03 -7.69 -13.70
N GLY A 172 4.04 -8.20 -12.46
CA GLY A 172 4.95 -7.69 -11.43
C GLY A 172 4.67 -6.27 -10.95
N GLY A 173 3.76 -6.14 -9.98
CA GLY A 173 4.06 -5.38 -8.76
C GLY A 173 3.83 -3.86 -8.76
N THR A 174 3.26 -3.23 -9.78
CA THR A 174 2.73 -1.87 -9.63
C THR A 174 1.31 -1.93 -9.09
N LYS A 175 1.21 -1.96 -7.76
CA LYS A 175 0.01 -1.57 -7.01
C LYS A 175 -0.49 -0.23 -7.56
N PHE A 176 -1.57 -0.25 -8.35
CA PHE A 176 -2.13 0.98 -8.93
C PHE A 176 -2.52 1.93 -7.79
N GLN A 177 -1.91 3.11 -7.80
CA GLN A 177 -2.22 4.16 -6.83
C GLN A 177 -3.40 4.99 -7.33
N VAL A 178 -4.22 5.45 -6.40
CA VAL A 178 -5.23 6.47 -6.64
C VAL A 178 -4.97 7.65 -5.71
N GLU A 179 -5.28 8.85 -6.19
CA GLU A 179 -5.34 10.05 -5.36
C GLU A 179 -6.77 10.25 -4.86
N LEU A 180 -6.93 10.23 -3.54
CA LEU A 180 -8.19 10.52 -2.89
C LEU A 180 -8.45 12.03 -2.90
N THR A 181 -9.70 12.42 -3.14
CA THR A 181 -10.14 13.82 -3.09
C THR A 181 -10.02 14.42 -1.69
N GLU A 182 -10.05 13.58 -0.65
CA GLU A 182 -9.85 13.93 0.74
C GLU A 182 -8.95 12.89 1.41
N PRO A 183 -8.18 13.24 2.46
CA PRO A 183 -7.39 12.27 3.20
C PRO A 183 -8.25 11.15 3.78
N ALA A 184 -7.78 9.89 3.71
CA ALA A 184 -8.50 8.76 4.28
C ALA A 184 -8.58 8.87 5.81
N TRP A 185 -9.71 8.51 6.39
CA TRP A 185 -9.95 8.53 7.83
C TRP A 185 -9.38 7.33 8.58
N THR A 186 -9.15 6.23 7.87
CA THR A 186 -8.58 5.02 8.45
C THR A 186 -7.42 4.52 7.62
N THR A 187 -6.50 3.82 8.27
CA THR A 187 -5.64 2.82 7.65
C THR A 187 -6.41 1.51 7.56
N GLY A 188 -6.49 0.90 6.37
CA GLY A 188 -7.21 -0.35 6.16
C GLY A 188 -8.01 -0.40 4.86
N PRO A 189 -8.93 -1.37 4.71
CA PRO A 189 -9.79 -1.47 3.54
C PRO A 189 -10.79 -0.31 3.47
N ALA A 190 -11.14 0.12 2.26
CA ALA A 190 -12.19 1.08 1.99
C ALA A 190 -12.77 0.86 0.58
N THR A 191 -14.00 1.31 0.35
CA THR A 191 -14.60 1.40 -0.98
C THR A 191 -14.58 2.86 -1.43
N ALA A 192 -14.16 3.10 -2.67
CA ALA A 192 -14.12 4.42 -3.27
C ALA A 192 -14.74 4.43 -4.66
N GLU A 193 -15.19 5.60 -5.10
CA GLU A 193 -15.70 5.83 -6.45
C GLU A 193 -14.67 6.67 -7.22
N ILE A 194 -14.30 6.24 -8.43
CA ILE A 194 -13.44 7.02 -9.30
C ILE A 194 -14.18 8.31 -9.71
N THR A 195 -13.55 9.46 -9.50
CA THR A 195 -14.09 10.77 -9.90
C THR A 195 -13.46 11.27 -11.18
N VAL A 196 -12.16 11.01 -11.38
CA VAL A 196 -11.42 11.37 -12.59
C VAL A 196 -10.49 10.23 -12.97
N ALA A 197 -10.69 9.64 -14.15
CA ALA A 197 -9.88 8.51 -14.63
C ALA A 197 -8.64 8.96 -15.43
N ASP A 198 -8.71 10.10 -16.14
CA ASP A 198 -7.69 10.55 -17.11
C ASP A 198 -6.56 11.36 -16.47
N THR A 199 -6.23 11.09 -15.21
CA THR A 199 -5.08 11.68 -14.51
C THR A 199 -4.14 10.59 -14.04
N ASP A 200 -2.86 10.92 -13.87
CA ASP A 200 -1.88 10.01 -13.29
C ASP A 200 -1.36 10.57 -11.95
N PRO A 201 -1.72 9.97 -10.79
CA PRO A 201 -2.67 8.86 -10.64
C PRO A 201 -4.15 9.29 -10.83
N PRO A 202 -5.09 8.35 -11.07
CA PRO A 202 -6.51 8.65 -11.15
C PRO A 202 -7.06 9.11 -9.79
N LYS A 203 -8.11 9.94 -9.81
CA LYS A 203 -8.74 10.50 -8.62
C LYS A 203 -9.96 9.70 -8.19
N ALA A 204 -10.13 9.54 -6.88
CA ALA A 204 -11.25 8.82 -6.29
C ALA A 204 -11.78 9.49 -5.01
N THR A 205 -13.03 9.25 -4.65
CA THR A 205 -13.60 9.68 -3.37
C THR A 205 -14.00 8.44 -2.59
N VAL A 206 -13.58 8.35 -1.32
CA VAL A 206 -14.00 7.25 -0.46
C VAL A 206 -15.49 7.38 -0.18
N VAL A 207 -16.25 6.35 -0.52
CA VAL A 207 -17.71 6.30 -0.33
C VAL A 207 -18.09 5.49 0.90
N GLU A 208 -17.29 4.49 1.26
CA GLU A 208 -17.60 3.60 2.38
C GLU A 208 -16.34 3.03 3.04
N TYR A 209 -16.40 2.88 4.36
CA TYR A 209 -15.44 2.12 5.14
C TYR A 209 -16.10 0.81 5.61
N PRO A 210 -15.34 -0.28 5.81
CA PRO A 210 -15.85 -1.61 6.18
C PRO A 210 -16.59 -1.65 7.53
N THR A 211 -16.53 -0.58 8.32
CA THR A 211 -17.29 -0.41 9.55
C THR A 211 -17.72 1.03 9.69
N GLU A 212 -18.80 1.25 10.43
CA GLU A 212 -19.16 2.59 10.90
C GLU A 212 -18.00 3.16 11.73
N LEU A 213 -17.40 4.23 11.21
CA LEU A 213 -16.33 4.96 11.89
C LEU A 213 -16.96 5.95 12.86
N PRO A 214 -16.51 6.04 14.14
CA PRO A 214 -16.70 7.15 15.09
C PRO A 214 -18.04 7.90 15.10
N ARG A 215 -18.25 8.91 15.93
CA ARG A 215 -18.96 10.15 15.57
C ARG A 215 -18.33 11.24 16.41
N SER A 216 -18.38 12.48 15.95
CA SER A 216 -18.09 13.59 16.83
C SER A 216 -19.10 13.54 17.99
N GLY A 217 -18.61 13.59 19.22
CA GLY A 217 -19.36 13.35 20.46
C GLY A 217 -19.21 11.96 21.05
N ASP A 218 -18.66 10.98 20.33
CA ASP A 218 -18.47 9.63 20.86
C ASP A 218 -17.33 9.59 21.89
N ARG A 219 -17.46 8.64 22.83
CA ARG A 219 -16.47 8.34 23.86
C ARG A 219 -15.77 7.03 23.58
N LEU A 220 -14.44 7.06 23.55
CA LEU A 220 -13.63 5.88 23.29
C LEU A 220 -12.58 5.69 24.35
N THR A 221 -12.38 4.44 24.77
CA THR A 221 -11.30 4.11 25.70
C THR A 221 -10.15 3.47 24.95
N THR A 222 -8.96 4.04 25.05
CA THR A 222 -7.75 3.55 24.38
C THR A 222 -6.51 3.65 25.28
N ASN A 223 -5.42 3.01 24.86
CA ASN A 223 -4.13 3.19 25.49
C ASN A 223 -3.50 4.50 25.01
N VAL A 224 -2.85 5.22 25.92
CA VAL A 224 -2.16 6.47 25.65
C VAL A 224 -0.76 6.42 26.25
N THR A 225 0.19 7.01 25.53
CA THR A 225 1.60 7.07 25.94
C THR A 225 1.92 8.48 26.41
N LYS A 226 2.58 8.60 27.56
CA LYS A 226 2.98 9.88 28.12
C LYS A 226 3.84 10.67 27.13
N GLY A 227 3.48 11.93 26.92
CA GLY A 227 4.16 12.87 26.04
C GLY A 227 3.66 12.85 24.59
N GLU A 228 2.81 11.89 24.21
CA GLU A 228 2.21 11.87 22.87
C GLU A 228 0.98 12.78 22.81
N ASP A 229 0.86 13.50 21.69
CA ASP A 229 -0.27 14.35 21.30
C ASP A 229 -1.28 13.59 20.43
N HIS A 230 -1.12 12.28 20.28
CA HIS A 230 -2.02 11.45 19.49
C HIS A 230 -2.11 10.04 20.05
N THR A 231 -3.10 9.29 19.58
CA THR A 231 -3.24 7.86 19.84
C THR A 231 -3.90 7.17 18.65
N LYS A 232 -3.62 5.89 18.49
CA LYS A 232 -4.16 5.04 17.43
C LYS A 232 -5.18 4.09 18.01
N ILE A 233 -6.34 3.99 17.36
CA ILE A 233 -7.44 3.13 17.79
C ILE A 233 -7.73 2.13 16.68
N ARG A 234 -7.59 0.84 16.99
CA ARG A 234 -7.90 -0.27 16.09
C ARG A 234 -9.35 -0.73 16.26
N LEU A 235 -10.07 -0.77 15.15
CA LEU A 235 -11.42 -1.31 15.02
C LEU A 235 -11.31 -2.78 14.63
N ASN A 236 -11.19 -3.67 15.63
CA ASN A 236 -10.88 -5.09 15.44
C ASN A 236 -11.82 -5.84 14.47
N ARG A 237 -13.10 -5.44 14.37
CA ARG A 237 -14.06 -6.10 13.47
C ARG A 237 -13.79 -5.83 11.99
N ALA A 238 -13.03 -4.79 11.67
CA ALA A 238 -12.92 -4.25 10.32
C ALA A 238 -11.48 -4.16 9.80
N ASP A 239 -10.52 -4.67 10.59
CA ASP A 239 -9.08 -4.51 10.35
C ASP A 239 -8.69 -3.07 9.95
N ALA A 240 -9.31 -2.10 10.62
CA ALA A 240 -9.10 -0.68 10.37
C ALA A 240 -8.49 0.00 11.60
N GLU A 241 -7.66 1.01 11.37
CA GLU A 241 -7.06 1.84 12.42
C GLU A 241 -7.30 3.31 12.08
N PHE A 242 -7.67 4.14 13.07
CA PHE A 242 -7.66 5.59 12.92
C PHE A 242 -6.83 6.26 14.00
N THR A 243 -6.39 7.47 13.70
CA THR A 243 -5.60 8.30 14.60
C THR A 243 -6.48 9.39 15.20
N VAL A 244 -6.36 9.58 16.50
CA VAL A 244 -6.94 10.69 17.26
C VAL A 244 -5.81 11.64 17.65
N ALA A 245 -5.84 12.86 17.14
CA ALA A 245 -5.02 13.97 17.62
C ALA A 245 -5.66 14.54 18.90
N LEU A 246 -4.89 14.51 19.98
CA LEU A 246 -5.31 14.99 21.29
C LEU A 246 -5.12 16.49 21.39
N SER A 247 -6.01 17.17 22.11
CA SER A 247 -5.92 18.62 22.33
C SER A 247 -4.71 19.04 23.18
N HIS A 248 -4.11 18.09 23.91
CA HIS A 248 -2.96 18.26 24.78
C HIS A 248 -2.09 17.00 24.74
N ASN A 249 -0.82 17.15 25.11
CA ASN A 249 0.06 16.01 25.33
C ASN A 249 -0.46 15.14 26.47
N THR A 250 -0.34 13.83 26.31
CA THR A 250 -0.76 12.87 27.32
C THR A 250 0.12 13.00 28.59
N PRO A 251 -0.42 13.34 29.77
CA PRO A 251 0.40 13.57 30.97
C PRO A 251 0.91 12.28 31.65
N ALA A 252 0.24 11.15 31.41
CA ALA A 252 0.58 9.86 32.02
C ALA A 252 0.36 8.68 31.06
N ASN A 253 1.15 7.61 31.23
CA ASN A 253 0.93 6.34 30.53
C ASN A 253 -0.30 5.65 31.10
N GLY A 254 -1.15 5.09 30.24
CA GLY A 254 -2.29 4.36 30.75
C GLY A 254 -3.37 4.06 29.73
N LYS A 255 -4.53 3.68 30.25
CA LYS A 255 -5.77 3.56 29.52
C LYS A 255 -6.63 4.77 29.85
N ALA A 256 -7.05 5.53 28.84
CA ALA A 256 -7.81 6.77 28.98
C ALA A 256 -9.08 6.76 28.14
N THR A 257 -10.11 7.44 28.64
CA THR A 257 -11.34 7.73 27.88
C THR A 257 -11.19 9.09 27.21
N ILE A 258 -11.42 9.12 25.90
CA ILE A 258 -11.29 10.28 25.03
C ILE A 258 -12.66 10.65 24.48
N ASP A 259 -13.04 11.92 24.63
CA ASP A 259 -14.15 12.53 23.91
C ASP A 259 -13.67 12.89 22.51
N LEU A 260 -14.33 12.38 21.48
CA LEU A 260 -14.12 12.80 20.10
C LEU A 260 -14.85 14.12 19.87
N LEU A 261 -14.12 15.17 19.50
CA LEU A 261 -14.66 16.52 19.38
C LEU A 261 -15.07 16.84 17.95
N ASP A 262 -14.19 16.54 16.99
CA ASP A 262 -14.35 16.93 15.60
C ASP A 262 -13.54 16.00 14.67
N ARG A 263 -13.74 16.15 13.36
CA ARG A 263 -13.03 15.43 12.30
C ARG A 263 -12.48 16.42 11.28
N ALA A 264 -11.17 16.38 11.03
CA ALA A 264 -10.54 17.18 9.99
C ALA A 264 -9.32 16.47 9.41
N ASP A 265 -9.06 16.66 8.12
CA ASP A 265 -7.82 16.25 7.44
C ASP A 265 -7.46 14.75 7.59
N GLY A 266 -8.46 13.86 7.70
CA GLY A 266 -8.25 12.42 7.90
C GLY A 266 -7.94 12.02 9.36
N PHE A 267 -8.07 12.94 10.31
CA PHE A 267 -7.83 12.72 11.74
C PHE A 267 -9.02 13.10 12.61
N TYR A 268 -9.22 12.33 13.68
CA TYR A 268 -10.13 12.73 14.74
C TYR A 268 -9.43 13.71 15.68
N LYS A 269 -10.12 14.76 16.10
CA LYS A 269 -9.69 15.59 17.23
C LYS A 269 -10.34 15.05 18.49
N GLY A 270 -9.56 14.90 19.56
CA GLY A 270 -10.06 14.36 20.82
C GLY A 270 -9.50 15.05 22.04
N LYS A 271 -10.16 14.85 23.18
CA LYS A 271 -9.70 15.30 24.50
C LYS A 271 -9.78 14.16 25.50
N ILE A 272 -8.72 13.98 26.30
CA ILE A 272 -8.76 13.06 27.43
C ILE A 272 -9.70 13.63 28.50
N VAL A 273 -10.68 12.83 28.92
CA VAL A 273 -11.66 13.20 29.97
C VAL A 273 -11.29 12.56 31.30
N GLU A 274 -10.82 11.32 31.25
CA GLU A 274 -10.41 10.55 32.43
C GLU A 274 -9.41 9.47 32.04
N TYR A 275 -8.60 9.06 33.01
CA TYR A 275 -7.85 7.82 32.95
C TYR A 275 -8.62 6.72 33.67
N VAL A 276 -8.75 5.58 33.00
CA VAL A 276 -9.31 4.34 33.55
C VAL A 276 -8.23 3.58 34.32
N ALA A 277 -6.99 3.61 33.82
CA ALA A 277 -5.85 2.98 34.46
C ALA A 277 -4.58 3.81 34.21
N PRO A 278 -4.04 4.54 35.20
CA PRO A 278 -4.52 4.64 36.59
C PRO A 278 -5.88 5.39 36.68
N PRO A 279 -6.77 5.07 37.64
CA PRO A 279 -8.10 5.68 37.72
C PRO A 279 -8.02 7.14 38.21
N ILE A 280 -7.94 8.09 37.27
CA ILE A 280 -7.79 9.53 37.54
C ILE A 280 -8.87 10.28 36.78
N GLN A 281 -9.68 11.06 37.48
CA GLN A 281 -10.79 11.80 36.91
C GLN A 281 -10.91 13.16 37.58
N VAL A 282 -11.25 14.18 36.79
CA VAL A 282 -11.55 15.53 37.31
C VAL A 282 -12.67 15.45 38.36
N GLY A 283 -12.44 16.07 39.51
CA GLY A 283 -13.36 16.08 40.65
C GLY A 283 -13.10 14.99 41.69
N GLN A 284 -12.36 13.93 41.36
CA GLN A 284 -11.99 12.89 42.33
C GLN A 284 -10.88 13.36 43.26
N THR A 285 -10.91 12.87 44.50
CA THR A 285 -9.89 13.11 45.52
C THR A 285 -9.11 11.83 45.77
N HIS A 286 -7.79 11.96 45.84
CA HIS A 286 -6.90 10.83 46.11
C HIS A 286 -5.89 11.20 47.19
N GLU A 287 -5.55 10.23 48.02
CA GLU A 287 -4.45 10.36 48.96
C GLU A 287 -3.11 10.27 48.22
N GLY A 288 -2.15 11.11 48.62
CA GLY A 288 -0.80 11.01 48.10
C GLY A 288 0.18 11.91 48.82
N ARG A 289 1.46 11.71 48.50
CA ARG A 289 2.54 12.46 49.10
C ARG A 289 2.71 13.82 48.42
N VAL A 290 2.54 14.88 49.17
CA VAL A 290 2.64 16.27 48.73
C VAL A 290 4.01 16.86 49.08
N TYR A 291 4.60 17.62 48.17
CA TYR A 291 5.97 18.13 48.29
C TYR A 291 5.97 19.66 48.23
N ALA A 292 6.10 20.30 49.39
CA ALA A 292 6.07 21.76 49.51
C ALA A 292 7.05 22.50 48.58
N PRO A 293 8.32 22.09 48.45
CA PRO A 293 9.29 22.83 47.62
C PRO A 293 9.00 22.76 46.11
N ARG A 294 8.06 21.91 45.68
CA ARG A 294 7.84 21.58 44.27
C ARG A 294 6.42 21.86 43.78
N ASN A 295 5.50 22.23 44.67
CA ASN A 295 4.06 22.35 44.40
C ASN A 295 3.53 21.15 43.60
N LYS A 296 3.90 19.94 44.03
CA LYS A 296 3.55 18.68 43.38
C LYS A 296 3.11 17.66 44.40
N ALA A 297 2.17 16.82 44.01
CA ALA A 297 1.82 15.59 44.70
C ALA A 297 2.19 14.37 43.86
N LYS A 298 2.50 13.27 44.53
CA LYS A 298 2.63 11.95 43.91
C LYS A 298 1.53 11.05 44.47
N ILE A 299 0.63 10.64 43.60
CA ILE A 299 -0.44 9.69 43.92
C ILE A 299 -0.01 8.32 43.43
N GLU A 300 -0.12 7.31 44.29
CA GLU A 300 0.21 5.94 43.93
C GLU A 300 -1.03 5.14 43.55
N PHE A 301 -0.97 4.50 42.38
CA PHE A 301 -2.00 3.59 41.90
C PHE A 301 -1.33 2.26 41.53
N SER A 302 -1.59 1.22 42.32
CA SER A 302 -1.09 -0.15 42.05
C SER A 302 0.41 -0.19 41.72
N GLY A 303 1.25 0.52 42.50
CA GLY A 303 2.70 0.59 42.30
C GLY A 303 3.18 1.56 41.21
N ARG A 304 2.28 2.37 40.63
CA ARG A 304 2.63 3.44 39.68
C ARG A 304 2.39 4.81 40.30
N HIS A 305 3.35 5.72 40.16
CA HIS A 305 3.19 7.08 40.62
C HIS A 305 2.70 7.99 39.50
N VAL A 306 1.65 8.75 39.79
CA VAL A 306 1.22 9.86 38.94
C VAL A 306 1.54 11.17 39.64
N THR A 307 2.23 12.05 38.90
CA THR A 307 2.56 13.38 39.38
C THR A 307 1.40 14.33 39.10
N VAL A 308 0.91 14.98 40.14
CA VAL A 308 -0.10 16.04 40.06
C VAL A 308 0.54 17.37 40.44
N ILE A 309 0.33 18.41 39.63
CA ILE A 309 0.74 19.77 39.95
C ILE A 309 -0.34 20.40 40.83
N ILE A 310 0.05 20.89 42.00
CA ILE A 310 -0.87 21.51 42.93
C ILE A 310 -0.94 23.01 42.62
N SER A 311 -2.15 23.51 42.40
CA SER A 311 -2.39 24.93 42.08
C SER A 311 -2.21 25.86 43.28
N ASP A 312 -2.43 25.33 44.49
CA ASP A 312 -2.32 26.07 45.74
C ASP A 312 -0.92 25.94 46.36
N ASP A 313 -0.55 26.88 47.23
CA ASP A 313 0.67 26.79 48.03
C ASP A 313 0.57 25.61 49.01
N ILE A 314 1.59 24.76 48.99
CA ILE A 314 1.68 23.59 49.88
C ILE A 314 2.46 24.03 51.15
N PRO A 315 1.83 24.10 52.33
CA PRO A 315 2.46 24.65 53.53
C PRO A 315 3.55 23.74 54.12
N THR A 316 3.47 22.42 53.91
CA THR A 316 4.44 21.44 54.41
C THR A 316 4.50 20.18 53.54
N THR A 317 5.62 19.48 53.52
CA THR A 317 5.72 18.15 52.89
C THR A 317 5.08 17.09 53.79
N GLY A 318 4.25 16.22 53.22
CA GLY A 318 3.58 15.18 53.99
C GLY A 318 2.65 14.32 53.15
N GLU A 319 1.78 13.56 53.80
CA GLU A 319 0.65 12.88 53.16
C GLU A 319 -0.57 13.79 53.19
N GLY A 320 -1.35 13.83 52.11
CA GLY A 320 -2.56 14.62 52.06
C GLY A 320 -3.48 14.26 50.90
N SER A 321 -4.73 14.70 51.04
CA SER A 321 -5.78 14.51 50.05
C SER A 321 -5.67 15.55 48.93
N VAL A 322 -5.63 15.10 47.67
CA VAL A 322 -5.54 15.94 46.47
C VAL A 322 -6.74 15.70 45.57
N LYS A 323 -7.54 16.74 45.35
CA LYS A 323 -8.65 16.75 44.40
C LYS A 323 -8.16 17.13 43.01
N ILE A 324 -8.38 16.29 42.02
CA ILE A 324 -8.04 16.56 40.63
C ILE A 324 -8.97 17.64 40.08
N THR A 325 -8.40 18.69 39.51
CA THR A 325 -9.15 19.85 38.98
C THR A 325 -9.12 19.90 37.45
N GLU A 326 -8.05 19.43 36.82
CA GLU A 326 -7.88 19.46 35.38
C GLU A 326 -6.94 18.35 34.89
N ILE A 327 -7.22 17.82 33.70
CA ILE A 327 -6.32 16.93 32.96
C ILE A 327 -6.07 17.59 31.59
N SER A 328 -4.85 18.06 31.38
CA SER A 328 -4.35 18.64 30.13
C SER A 328 -2.90 18.18 29.92
N ASP A 329 -1.97 19.06 29.53
CA ASP A 329 -0.53 18.70 29.35
C ASP A 329 0.10 18.19 30.65
N ASN A 330 -0.50 18.54 31.80
CA ASN A 330 -0.23 17.97 33.10
C ASN A 330 -1.55 17.60 33.78
N ILE A 331 -1.46 16.85 34.89
CA ILE A 331 -2.60 16.63 35.78
C ILE A 331 -2.50 17.69 36.88
N TYR A 332 -3.55 18.49 37.03
CA TYR A 332 -3.64 19.54 38.04
C TYR A 332 -4.60 19.13 39.15
N GLY A 333 -4.30 19.59 40.36
CA GLY A 333 -5.13 19.34 41.52
C GLY A 333 -5.04 20.41 42.59
N GLN A 334 -5.90 20.28 43.57
CA GLN A 334 -6.03 21.15 44.73
C GLN A 334 -5.92 20.31 46.01
N LEU A 335 -5.24 20.83 47.02
CA LEU A 335 -5.24 20.21 48.34
C LEU A 335 -6.63 20.30 48.97
N VAL A 336 -7.07 19.21 49.58
CA VAL A 336 -8.32 19.15 50.33
C VAL A 336 -8.02 18.60 51.72
N GLY A 337 -8.19 19.45 52.73
CA GLY A 337 -7.91 19.11 54.13
C GLY A 337 -6.48 19.42 54.57
N ASP A 338 -6.12 18.94 55.75
CA ASP A 338 -4.81 19.14 56.35
C ASP A 338 -3.77 18.14 55.79
N ILE A 339 -2.49 18.49 55.90
CA ILE A 339 -1.37 17.64 55.50
C ILE A 339 -0.79 17.00 56.76
N ASP A 340 -0.69 15.67 56.77
CA ASP A 340 0.02 14.92 57.80
C ASP A 340 1.53 15.01 57.54
N PRO A 341 2.29 15.82 58.30
CA PRO A 341 3.68 16.10 57.98
C PRO A 341 4.53 14.85 58.14
N THR A 342 5.28 14.49 57.09
CA THR A 342 6.24 13.39 57.18
C THR A 342 7.62 13.94 57.55
N THR A 343 8.28 13.33 58.53
CA THR A 343 9.63 13.74 59.00
C THR A 343 10.78 13.45 58.02
N ASP A 344 10.48 12.93 56.83
CA ASP A 344 11.44 12.39 55.87
C ASP A 344 12.30 13.42 55.12
N ASP A 345 12.02 14.72 55.21
CA ASP A 345 12.82 15.75 54.50
C ASP A 345 14.11 16.16 55.28
N LYS A 346 14.52 15.38 56.28
CA LYS A 346 15.82 15.54 56.96
C LYS A 346 16.89 14.58 56.42
N GLU A 347 17.16 14.52 55.11
CA GLU A 347 18.49 14.05 54.65
C GLU A 347 18.71 14.31 53.15
N ARG A 348 19.24 15.49 52.86
CA ARG A 348 20.30 15.74 51.86
C ARG A 348 20.67 17.22 51.92
N LYS A 349 21.14 17.66 53.10
CA LYS A 349 22.15 18.73 53.09
C LYS A 349 23.36 18.09 52.43
N SER A 350 23.79 18.64 51.30
CA SER A 350 25.07 18.35 50.68
C SER A 350 26.17 18.52 51.73
N GLY A 351 26.58 17.41 52.35
CA GLY A 351 27.85 17.32 53.06
C GLY A 351 28.95 17.36 52.01
N VAL A 352 29.25 18.56 51.51
CA VAL A 352 30.56 18.83 50.94
C VAL A 352 31.49 18.86 52.14
N ASP A 353 32.11 17.73 52.42
CA ASP A 353 33.25 17.64 53.30
C ASP A 353 34.41 18.36 52.58
N MET A 354 34.70 19.61 52.98
CA MET A 354 35.79 20.42 52.42
C MET A 354 37.18 20.01 52.94
N THR A 355 37.34 18.79 53.47
CA THR A 355 38.58 18.41 54.18
C THR A 355 39.53 17.53 53.36
N ASP A 356 39.26 17.25 52.08
CA ASP A 356 40.24 16.54 51.22
C ASP A 356 40.73 17.41 50.06
N VAL A 357 41.63 18.34 50.41
CA VAL A 357 42.51 19.05 49.47
C VAL A 357 43.91 18.45 49.61
N SER A 358 44.07 17.17 49.28
CA SER A 358 45.40 16.54 49.24
C SER A 358 45.54 15.54 48.09
N LYS A 359 45.39 16.04 46.87
CA LYS A 359 45.96 15.46 45.63
C LYS A 359 45.89 16.49 44.51
N PHE A 360 46.78 17.48 44.61
CA PHE A 360 47.39 18.13 43.45
C PHE A 360 48.79 17.54 43.29
#